data_AF-A0A226D9A8-F1
#
_entry.id   AF-A0A226D9A8-F1
#
_cell.length_a   1.000
_cell.length_b   1.000
_cell.length_c   1.000
_cell.angle_alpha   90.00
_cell.angle_beta   90.00
_cell.angle_gamma   90.00
#
_symmetry.space_group_name_H-M   'P 1'
#
loop_
_entity.id
_entity.type
_entity.pdbx_description
1 polymer ?
#
loop_
_entity_poly.entity_id
_entity_poly.type
_entity_poly.pdbx_seq_one_letter_code
_entity_poly.pdbx_strand_id
1 'polypeptide(L)'
;MTGIGLDVLVALGTIFFISVPWATTLHYLLFPQTPIFLTTLLPPKWRNDTRIYWGYSSLPTYYAFAAWQNLWVFALLGSVYMFSILPLLCCEFRVGGKNQKTRALRSAWNLPLEYRCVELMHTQLMSFVGYALTGLHVAFGQFILFANVSVISDKSLMENQIKVWKQLYANFKFVWDNFVS
;
A
#
# COMPACT_ATOMS: atom_id res chain seq x y z
N MET A 1 23.07 10.23 10.62
CA MET A 1 21.86 10.06 11.46
C MET A 1 22.31 9.38 12.74
N THR A 2 21.95 9.92 13.90
CA THR A 2 22.23 9.33 15.22
C THR A 2 21.42 8.05 15.41
N GLY A 3 21.88 7.12 16.26
CA GLY A 3 21.19 5.83 16.49
C GLY A 3 19.70 5.98 16.82
N ILE A 4 19.35 6.99 17.63
CA ILE A 4 17.96 7.30 18.01
C ILE A 4 17.06 7.59 16.79
N GLY A 5 17.58 8.29 15.77
CA GLY A 5 16.80 8.62 14.58
C GLY A 5 16.49 7.40 13.72
N LEU A 6 17.41 6.43 13.68
CA LEU A 6 17.17 5.16 12.99
C LEU A 6 16.14 4.32 13.74
N ASP A 7 16.24 4.26 15.07
CA ASP A 7 15.32 3.48 15.91
C ASP A 7 13.88 3.98 15.80
N VAL A 8 13.66 5.30 15.80
CA VAL A 8 12.33 5.89 15.61
C VAL A 8 11.78 5.58 14.22
N LEU A 9 12.61 5.66 13.18
CA LEU A 9 12.20 5.34 11.80
C LEU A 9 11.77 3.87 11.67
N VAL A 10 12.55 2.96 12.27
CA VAL A 10 12.25 1.52 12.28
C VAL A 10 10.96 1.24 13.05
N ALA A 11 10.75 1.88 14.20
CA ALA A 11 9.53 1.72 14.99
C ALA A 11 8.29 2.20 14.23
N LEU A 12 8.34 3.39 13.62
CA LEU A 12 7.25 3.92 12.80
C LEU A 12 6.95 3.03 11.58
N GLY A 13 8.00 2.56 10.89
CA GLY A 13 7.86 1.61 9.80
C GLY A 13 7.17 0.32 10.25
N THR A 14 7.58 -0.23 11.39
CA THR A 14 7.00 -1.47 11.96
C THR A 14 5.52 -1.30 12.28
N ILE A 15 5.13 -0.18 12.90
CA ILE A 15 3.71 0.12 13.18
C ILE A 15 2.92 0.20 11.88
N PHE A 16 3.47 0.88 10.87
CA PHE A 16 2.83 1.01 9.56
C PHE A 16 2.67 -0.37 8.86
N PHE A 17 3.66 -1.24 8.95
CA PHE A 17 3.61 -2.60 8.40
C PHE A 17 2.54 -3.47 9.03
N ILE A 18 2.35 -3.33 10.34
CA ILE A 18 1.41 -4.13 11.12
C ILE A 18 -0.02 -3.61 10.91
N SER A 19 -0.21 -2.31 10.60
CA SER A 19 -1.55 -1.71 10.49
C SER A 19 -2.49 -2.41 9.49
N VAL A 20 -2.00 -2.78 8.31
CA VAL A 20 -2.85 -3.34 7.23
C VAL A 20 -3.39 -4.74 7.56
N PRO A 21 -2.56 -5.73 7.98
CA PRO A 21 -3.07 -7.04 8.42
C PRO A 21 -4.11 -6.96 9.54
N TRP A 22 -3.89 -6.08 10.51
CA TRP A 22 -4.84 -5.89 11.61
C TRP A 22 -6.14 -5.25 11.12
N ALA A 23 -6.06 -4.24 10.25
CA ALA A 23 -7.23 -3.64 9.64
C ALA A 23 -8.03 -4.66 8.81
N THR A 24 -7.37 -5.53 8.04
CA THR A 24 -8.02 -6.61 7.29
C THR A 24 -8.68 -7.63 8.21
N THR A 25 -7.99 -8.04 9.28
CA THR A 25 -8.56 -8.96 10.28
C THR A 25 -9.79 -8.35 10.95
N LEU A 26 -9.71 -7.09 11.34
CA LEU A 26 -10.83 -6.37 11.94
C LEU A 26 -12.01 -6.26 10.95
N HIS A 27 -11.73 -5.96 9.68
CA HIS A 27 -12.76 -5.89 8.65
C HIS A 27 -13.46 -7.23 8.45
N TYR A 28 -12.71 -8.34 8.45
CA TYR A 28 -13.28 -9.68 8.42
C TYR A 28 -14.19 -9.96 9.62
N LEU A 29 -13.76 -9.58 10.82
CA LEU A 29 -14.53 -9.82 12.03
C LEU A 29 -15.82 -8.99 12.10
N LEU A 30 -15.80 -7.75 11.61
CA LEU A 30 -16.96 -6.85 11.61
C LEU A 30 -17.93 -7.16 10.46
N PHE A 31 -17.42 -7.58 9.31
CA PHE A 31 -18.19 -7.76 8.08
C PHE A 31 -17.93 -9.12 7.39
N PRO A 32 -18.17 -10.25 8.07
CA PRO A 32 -17.84 -11.58 7.55
C PRO A 32 -18.72 -12.02 6.39
N GLN A 33 -19.82 -11.30 6.12
CA GLN A 33 -20.76 -11.59 5.03
C GLN A 33 -20.39 -10.92 3.72
N THR A 34 -19.30 -10.14 3.69
CA THR A 34 -18.87 -9.46 2.47
C THR A 34 -18.40 -10.49 1.44
N PRO A 35 -18.82 -10.38 0.17
CA PRO A 35 -18.41 -11.30 -0.89
C PRO A 35 -16.88 -11.37 -1.16
N ILE A 36 -16.09 -10.47 -0.56
CA ILE A 36 -14.61 -10.54 -0.61
C ILE A 36 -14.10 -11.77 0.15
N PHE A 37 -14.84 -12.25 1.16
CA PHE A 37 -14.42 -13.37 1.98
C PHE A 37 -14.99 -14.70 1.49
N LEU A 38 -14.12 -15.70 1.43
CA LEU A 38 -14.45 -17.08 1.02
C LEU A 38 -15.54 -17.73 1.89
N THR A 39 -15.78 -17.21 3.10
CA THR A 39 -16.84 -17.67 4.01
C THR A 39 -18.25 -17.57 3.42
N THR A 40 -18.44 -16.70 2.43
CA THR A 40 -19.70 -16.59 1.70
C THR A 40 -19.96 -17.77 0.77
N LEU A 41 -18.91 -18.44 0.28
CA LEU A 41 -18.98 -19.63 -0.58
C LEU A 41 -19.15 -20.94 0.21
N LEU A 42 -18.92 -20.91 1.53
CA LEU A 42 -19.02 -22.09 2.38
C LEU A 42 -20.48 -22.47 2.67
N PRO A 43 -20.79 -23.77 2.84
CA PRO A 43 -22.10 -24.22 3.28
C PRO A 43 -22.50 -23.58 4.63
N PRO A 44 -23.78 -23.27 4.87
CA PRO A 44 -24.24 -22.58 6.07
C PRO A 44 -23.82 -23.27 7.38
N LYS A 45 -23.73 -24.60 7.37
CA LYS A 45 -23.31 -25.40 8.53
C LYS A 45 -21.87 -25.10 8.97
N TRP A 46 -20.97 -24.80 8.03
CA TRP A 46 -19.55 -24.55 8.31
C TRP A 46 -19.29 -23.09 8.66
N ARG A 47 -20.14 -22.18 8.19
CA ARG A 47 -20.06 -20.75 8.51
C ARG A 47 -20.21 -20.46 10.00
N ASN A 48 -21.01 -21.26 10.71
CA ASN A 48 -21.30 -21.07 12.12
C ASN A 48 -20.30 -21.78 13.06
N ASP A 49 -19.37 -22.58 12.52
CA ASP A 49 -18.34 -23.22 13.34
C ASP A 49 -17.24 -22.20 13.67
N THR A 50 -17.10 -21.88 14.96
CA THR A 50 -16.11 -20.93 15.47
C THR A 50 -14.68 -21.28 15.05
N ARG A 51 -14.31 -22.55 14.96
CA ARG A 51 -12.94 -22.96 14.57
C ARG A 51 -12.67 -22.66 13.10
N ILE A 52 -13.65 -22.94 12.25
CA ILE A 52 -13.57 -22.66 10.82
C ILE A 52 -13.53 -21.15 10.60
N TYR A 53 -14.37 -20.40 11.32
CA TYR A 53 -14.41 -18.94 11.24
C TYR A 53 -13.07 -18.27 11.54
N TRP A 54 -12.41 -18.64 12.64
CA TRP A 54 -11.09 -18.12 13.01
C TRP A 54 -9.96 -18.65 12.13
N GLY A 55 -10.06 -19.91 11.69
CA GLY A 55 -9.10 -20.46 10.72
C GLY A 55 -9.13 -19.67 9.41
N TYR A 56 -10.32 -19.37 8.90
CA TYR A 56 -10.50 -18.62 7.66
C TYR A 56 -10.17 -17.14 7.78
N SER A 57 -10.16 -16.54 8.97
CA SER A 57 -9.71 -15.15 9.13
C SER A 57 -8.21 -15.00 8.86
N SER A 58 -7.43 -16.05 9.09
CA SER A 58 -5.97 -16.02 8.85
C SER A 58 -5.61 -15.93 7.37
N LEU A 59 -6.42 -16.50 6.47
CA LEU A 59 -6.19 -16.48 5.03
C LEU A 59 -6.21 -15.07 4.42
N PRO A 60 -7.29 -14.27 4.54
CA PRO A 60 -7.32 -12.90 4.02
C PRO A 60 -6.26 -12.03 4.69
N THR A 61 -5.97 -12.24 5.98
CA THR A 61 -4.90 -11.53 6.67
C THR A 61 -3.52 -11.87 6.09
N TYR A 62 -3.25 -13.14 5.78
CA TYR A 62 -2.02 -13.57 5.14
C TYR A 62 -1.87 -12.97 3.73
N TYR A 63 -2.90 -13.03 2.90
CA TYR A 63 -2.85 -12.46 1.55
C TYR A 63 -2.72 -10.92 1.58
N ALA A 64 -3.43 -10.24 2.48
CA ALA A 64 -3.29 -8.80 2.66
C ALA A 64 -1.88 -8.43 3.12
N PHE A 65 -1.30 -9.19 4.05
CA PHE A 65 0.09 -9.00 4.48
C PHE A 65 1.08 -9.21 3.32
N ALA A 66 0.94 -10.29 2.56
CA ALA A 66 1.80 -10.58 1.42
C ALA A 66 1.71 -9.49 0.35
N ALA A 67 0.51 -9.04 0.00
CA ALA A 67 0.31 -7.95 -0.95
C ALA A 67 0.92 -6.63 -0.45
N TRP A 68 0.71 -6.31 0.82
CA TRP A 68 1.25 -5.11 1.46
C TRP A 68 2.79 -5.10 1.49
N GLN A 69 3.41 -6.23 1.84
CA GLN A 69 4.86 -6.39 1.81
C GLN A 69 5.44 -6.23 0.40
N ASN A 70 4.80 -6.84 -0.60
CA ASN A 70 5.24 -6.69 -1.99
C ASN A 70 5.17 -5.23 -2.45
N LEU A 71 4.08 -4.53 -2.14
CA LEU A 71 3.93 -3.10 -2.45
C LEU A 71 5.05 -2.27 -1.82
N TRP A 72 5.42 -2.58 -0.58
CA TRP A 72 6.52 -1.90 0.09
C TRP A 72 7.88 -2.15 -0.56
N VAL A 73 8.17 -3.38 -0.96
CA VAL A 73 9.40 -3.71 -1.70
C VAL A 73 9.48 -2.89 -2.99
N PHE A 74 8.37 -2.75 -3.72
CA PHE A 74 8.33 -1.90 -4.90
C PHE A 74 8.51 -0.41 -4.60
N ALA A 75 7.92 0.08 -3.51
CA ALA A 75 8.11 1.47 -3.08
C ALA A 75 9.58 1.76 -2.72
N LEU A 76 10.26 0.83 -2.03
CA LEU A 76 11.69 0.92 -1.73
C LEU A 76 12.55 0.86 -2.98
N LEU A 77 12.27 -0.06 -3.90
CA LEU A 77 12.98 -0.15 -5.17
C LEU A 77 12.83 1.15 -5.97
N GLY A 78 11.62 1.69 -6.03
CA GLY A 78 11.34 2.97 -6.66
C GLY A 78 12.05 4.14 -5.99
N SER A 79 12.13 4.17 -4.66
CA SER A 79 12.83 5.25 -3.95
C SER A 79 14.34 5.20 -4.18
N VAL A 80 14.95 4.01 -4.08
CA VAL A 80 16.39 3.81 -4.39
C VAL A 80 16.69 4.21 -5.83
N TYR A 81 15.83 3.83 -6.77
CA TYR A 81 15.93 4.23 -8.17
C TYR A 81 15.89 5.76 -8.34
N MET A 82 14.90 6.42 -7.73
CA MET A 82 14.78 7.89 -7.77
C MET A 82 16.00 8.59 -7.14
N PHE A 83 16.45 8.12 -5.97
CA PHE A 83 17.65 8.67 -5.32
C PHE A 83 18.95 8.44 -6.11
N SER A 84 19.02 7.39 -6.92
CA SER A 84 20.19 7.11 -7.76
C SER A 84 20.21 7.95 -9.03
N ILE A 85 19.05 8.14 -9.67
CA ILE A 85 18.95 8.86 -10.95
C ILE A 85 18.83 10.37 -10.78
N LEU A 86 18.18 10.85 -9.72
CA LEU A 86 18.03 12.27 -9.46
C LEU A 86 19.38 13.03 -9.42
N PRO A 87 20.43 12.57 -8.69
CA PRO A 87 21.73 13.24 -8.72
C PRO A 87 22.41 13.13 -10.09
N LEU A 88 22.20 12.03 -10.83
CA LEU A 88 22.74 11.87 -12.18
C LEU A 88 22.13 12.90 -13.15
N LEU A 89 20.81 13.08 -13.09
CA LEU A 89 20.07 14.10 -13.83
C LEU A 89 20.43 15.53 -13.41
N CYS A 90 20.49 15.81 -12.12
CA CYS A 90 20.71 17.16 -11.60
C CYS A 90 22.17 17.63 -11.71
N CYS A 91 23.15 16.72 -11.57
CA CYS A 91 24.57 17.07 -11.50
C CYS A 91 25.33 16.80 -12.80
N GLU A 92 25.11 15.67 -13.48
CA GLU A 92 25.91 15.25 -14.64
C GLU A 92 25.28 15.67 -15.97
N PHE A 93 23.95 15.58 -16.10
CA PHE A 93 23.24 15.94 -17.34
C PHE A 93 22.87 17.43 -17.48
N ARG A 94 23.11 18.24 -16.44
CA ARG A 94 22.83 19.68 -16.51
C ARG A 94 23.90 20.39 -17.35
N VAL A 95 23.48 21.00 -18.46
CA VAL A 95 24.35 21.80 -19.33
C VAL A 95 24.85 23.03 -18.57
N GLY A 96 26.12 23.00 -18.16
CA GLY A 96 26.78 24.11 -17.46
C GLY A 96 28.00 23.63 -16.66
N GLY A 97 29.21 23.93 -17.15
CA GLY A 97 30.48 23.34 -16.68
C GLY A 97 30.91 23.65 -15.23
N LYS A 98 30.07 24.29 -14.42
CA LYS A 98 30.41 24.68 -13.04
C LYS A 98 30.29 23.55 -12.00
N ASN A 99 29.53 22.49 -12.29
CA ASN A 99 29.21 21.42 -11.31
C ASN A 99 29.56 19.99 -11.77
N GLN A 100 30.17 19.79 -12.94
CA GLN A 100 30.56 18.47 -13.42
C GLN A 100 31.82 17.98 -12.67
N LYS A 101 31.64 17.08 -11.71
CA LYS A 101 32.71 16.58 -10.84
C LYS A 101 33.58 15.51 -11.51
N THR A 102 33.08 14.83 -12.53
CA THR A 102 33.68 13.58 -13.01
C THR A 102 34.36 13.76 -14.37
N ARG A 103 35.70 13.75 -14.41
CA ARG A 103 36.47 13.93 -15.66
C ARG A 103 36.31 12.76 -16.65
N ALA A 104 35.95 11.57 -16.16
CA ALA A 104 35.77 10.35 -16.95
C ALA A 104 34.53 10.37 -17.87
N LEU A 105 33.50 11.12 -17.50
CA LEU A 105 32.28 11.35 -18.28
C LEU A 105 32.45 12.38 -19.41
N ARG A 106 33.60 13.10 -19.47
CA ARG A 106 33.92 14.00 -20.60
C ARG A 106 34.34 13.28 -21.88
N SER A 107 34.64 11.99 -21.80
CA SER A 107 34.89 11.20 -23.01
C SER A 107 33.58 11.05 -23.77
N ALA A 108 33.52 11.58 -24.99
CA ALA A 108 32.38 11.44 -25.89
C ALA A 108 31.96 9.98 -26.13
N TRP A 109 32.85 9.02 -25.82
CA TRP A 109 32.61 7.59 -25.89
C TRP A 109 31.94 6.98 -24.65
N ASN A 110 32.13 7.54 -23.46
CA ASN A 110 31.61 6.98 -22.20
C ASN A 110 30.22 7.51 -21.83
N LEU A 111 29.95 8.78 -22.15
CA LEU A 111 28.65 9.42 -21.96
C LEU A 111 27.47 8.64 -22.60
N PRO A 112 27.55 8.16 -23.86
CA PRO A 112 26.48 7.39 -24.46
C PRO A 112 26.29 6.01 -23.82
N LEU A 113 27.32 5.41 -23.22
CA LEU A 113 27.23 4.09 -22.61
C LEU A 113 26.49 4.14 -21.26
N GLU A 114 26.82 5.10 -20.41
CA GLU A 114 26.10 5.30 -19.14
C GLU A 114 24.66 5.74 -19.38
N TYR A 115 24.43 6.64 -20.34
CA TYR A 115 23.07 7.03 -20.74
C TYR A 115 22.24 5.84 -21.19
N ARG A 116 22.81 4.97 -22.05
CA ARG A 116 22.12 3.78 -22.55
C ARG A 116 21.86 2.74 -21.46
N CYS A 117 22.72 2.64 -20.46
CA CYS A 117 22.48 1.80 -19.28
C CYS A 117 21.29 2.31 -18.46
N VAL A 118 21.25 3.61 -18.17
CA VAL A 118 20.14 4.25 -17.45
C VAL A 118 18.83 4.14 -18.24
N GLU A 119 18.89 4.35 -19.55
CA GLU A 119 17.75 4.19 -20.45
C GLU A 119 17.18 2.77 -20.39
N LEU A 120 18.03 1.74 -20.51
CA LEU A 120 17.60 0.34 -20.39
C LEU A 120 16.99 0.03 -19.02
N MET A 121 17.63 0.48 -17.94
CA MET A 121 17.08 0.33 -16.58
C MET A 121 15.72 1.01 -16.44
N HIS A 122 15.59 2.22 -16.98
CA HIS A 122 14.33 2.97 -16.95
C HIS A 122 13.22 2.26 -17.74
N THR A 123 13.51 1.76 -18.94
CA THR A 123 12.53 1.01 -19.74
C THR A 123 12.03 -0.23 -19.02
N GLN A 124 12.93 -1.01 -18.41
CA GLN A 124 12.55 -2.19 -17.64
C GLN A 124 11.71 -1.83 -16.41
N LEU A 125 12.11 -0.79 -15.67
CA LEU A 125 11.36 -0.31 -14.52
C LEU A 125 9.97 0.20 -14.91
N MET A 126 9.85 0.95 -16.01
CA MET A 126 8.56 1.44 -16.51
C MET A 126 7.64 0.30 -16.97
N SER A 127 8.17 -0.74 -17.60
CA SER A 127 7.40 -1.93 -17.94
C SER A 127 6.87 -2.60 -16.67
N PHE A 128 7.72 -2.78 -15.66
CA PHE A 128 7.34 -3.36 -14.39
C PHE A 128 6.27 -2.54 -13.65
N VAL A 129 6.46 -1.23 -13.55
CA VAL A 129 5.50 -0.28 -12.97
C VAL A 129 4.17 -0.32 -13.72
N GLY A 130 4.20 -0.45 -15.05
CA GLY A 130 3.00 -0.64 -15.86
C GLY A 130 2.17 -1.84 -15.39
N TYR A 131 2.79 -3.02 -15.24
CA TYR A 131 2.10 -4.20 -14.74
C TYR A 131 1.54 -4.01 -13.32
N ALA A 132 2.32 -3.41 -12.43
CA ALA A 132 1.89 -3.13 -11.06
C ALA A 132 0.69 -2.17 -11.02
N LEU A 133 0.71 -1.11 -11.81
CA LEU A 133 -0.39 -0.15 -11.94
C LEU A 133 -1.64 -0.79 -12.52
N THR A 134 -1.52 -1.62 -13.56
CA THR A 134 -2.66 -2.36 -14.10
C THR A 134 -3.27 -3.29 -13.05
N GLY A 135 -2.45 -4.01 -12.28
CA GLY A 135 -2.91 -4.85 -11.19
C GLY A 135 -3.65 -4.05 -10.10
N LEU A 136 -3.08 -2.93 -9.66
CA LEU A 136 -3.74 -2.03 -8.71
C LEU A 136 -5.05 -1.47 -9.26
N HIS A 137 -5.08 -1.09 -10.54
CA HIS A 137 -6.28 -0.55 -11.18
C HIS A 137 -7.42 -1.58 -11.19
N VAL A 138 -7.12 -2.84 -11.52
CA VAL A 138 -8.10 -3.94 -11.46
C VAL A 138 -8.61 -4.13 -10.02
N ALA A 139 -7.70 -4.12 -9.03
CA ALA A 139 -8.08 -4.26 -7.62
C ALA A 139 -8.99 -3.12 -7.14
N PHE A 140 -8.66 -1.86 -7.48
CA PHE A 140 -9.51 -0.71 -7.16
C PHE A 140 -10.86 -0.77 -7.88
N GLY A 141 -10.88 -1.18 -9.15
CA GLY A 141 -12.11 -1.39 -9.90
C GLY A 141 -13.03 -2.40 -9.22
N GLN A 142 -12.47 -3.54 -8.79
CA GLN A 142 -13.21 -4.54 -8.03
C GLN A 142 -13.72 -3.99 -6.70
N PHE A 143 -12.90 -3.23 -5.97
CA PHE A 143 -13.30 -2.62 -4.70
C PHE A 143 -14.46 -1.63 -4.87
N ILE A 144 -14.42 -0.78 -5.91
CA ILE A 144 -15.50 0.18 -6.20
C ILE A 144 -16.79 -0.55 -6.59
N LEU A 145 -16.71 -1.54 -7.49
CA LEU A 145 -17.87 -2.37 -7.87
C LEU A 145 -18.45 -3.07 -6.65
N PHE A 146 -17.60 -3.64 -5.81
CA PHE A 146 -17.98 -4.29 -4.57
C PHE A 146 -18.71 -3.35 -3.61
N ALA A 147 -18.19 -2.15 -3.40
CA ALA A 147 -18.83 -1.15 -2.53
C ALA A 147 -20.23 -0.78 -3.06
N ASN A 148 -20.35 -0.57 -4.38
CA ASN A 148 -21.63 -0.27 -5.02
C ASN A 148 -22.65 -1.41 -4.86
N VAL A 149 -22.24 -2.66 -5.10
CA VAL A 149 -23.12 -3.83 -4.94
C VAL A 149 -23.55 -4.00 -3.49
N SER A 150 -22.64 -3.81 -2.53
CA SER A 150 -22.94 -3.93 -1.10
C SER A 150 -23.96 -2.88 -0.64
N VAL A 151 -23.86 -1.64 -1.14
CA VAL A 151 -24.84 -0.57 -0.86
C VAL A 151 -26.23 -0.92 -1.41
N ILE A 152 -26.30 -1.56 -2.58
CA ILE A 152 -27.57 -1.92 -3.22
C ILE A 152 -28.20 -3.15 -2.54
N SER A 153 -27.40 -4.18 -2.24
CA SER A 153 -27.88 -5.46 -1.69
C SER A 153 -28.34 -5.36 -0.23
N ASP A 154 -27.58 -4.64 0.61
CA ASP A 154 -27.78 -4.64 2.07
C ASP A 154 -28.10 -3.24 2.60
N LYS A 155 -28.94 -2.50 1.86
CA LYS A 155 -29.28 -1.11 2.17
C LYS A 155 -29.76 -0.90 3.62
N SER A 156 -30.64 -1.75 4.12
CA SER A 156 -31.20 -1.66 5.48
C SER A 156 -30.20 -2.00 6.58
N LEU A 157 -29.29 -2.96 6.33
CA LEU A 157 -28.21 -3.33 7.26
C LEU A 157 -27.16 -2.21 7.32
N MET A 158 -26.78 -1.67 6.17
CA MET A 158 -25.84 -0.56 6.01
C MET A 158 -26.34 0.73 6.68
N GLU A 159 -27.63 1.05 6.55
CA GLU A 159 -28.22 2.21 7.24
C GLU A 159 -28.10 2.13 8.76
N ASN A 160 -28.27 0.93 9.34
CA ASN A 160 -28.09 0.72 10.78
C ASN A 160 -26.62 0.82 11.19
N GLN A 161 -25.71 0.24 10.40
CA GLN A 161 -24.26 0.31 10.62
C GLN A 161 -23.72 1.74 10.53
N ILE A 162 -24.18 2.53 9.55
CA ILE A 162 -23.81 3.95 9.39
C ILE A 162 -24.27 4.78 10.59
N LYS A 163 -25.46 4.49 11.15
CA LYS A 163 -25.93 5.16 12.38
C LYS A 163 -25.01 4.86 13.56
N VAL A 164 -24.60 3.60 13.75
CA VAL A 164 -23.65 3.22 14.82
C VAL A 164 -22.30 3.93 14.65
N TRP A 165 -21.76 3.97 13.42
CA TRP A 165 -20.52 4.68 13.14
C TRP A 165 -20.62 6.18 13.41
N LYS A 166 -21.72 6.82 13.02
CA LYS A 166 -21.97 8.23 13.33
C LYS A 166 -22.06 8.47 14.84
N GLN A 167 -22.68 7.56 15.58
CA GLN A 167 -22.76 7.61 17.04
C GLN A 167 -21.38 7.52 17.69
N LEU A 168 -20.56 6.55 17.25
CA LEU A 168 -19.19 6.37 17.73
C LEU A 168 -18.30 7.58 17.40
N TYR A 169 -18.41 8.11 16.19
CA TYR A 169 -17.69 9.32 15.80
C TYR A 169 -18.10 10.54 16.63
N ALA A 170 -19.40 10.71 16.90
CA ALA A 170 -19.90 11.78 17.77
C ALA A 170 -19.35 11.66 19.20
N ASN A 171 -19.35 10.44 19.76
CA ASN A 171 -18.78 10.19 21.07
C ASN A 171 -17.27 10.44 21.11
N PHE A 172 -16.54 10.01 20.08
CA PHE A 172 -15.10 10.25 19.96
C PHE A 172 -14.79 11.74 19.86
N LYS A 173 -15.52 12.47 19.01
CA LYS A 173 -15.38 13.92 18.86
C LYS A 173 -15.67 14.65 20.17
N PHE A 174 -16.72 14.27 20.90
CA PHE A 174 -17.02 14.83 22.20
C PHE A 174 -15.87 14.62 23.21
N VAL A 175 -15.29 13.42 23.27
CA VAL A 175 -14.14 13.14 24.14
C VAL A 175 -12.93 13.97 23.74
N TRP A 176 -12.66 14.09 22.44
CA TRP A 176 -11.55 14.88 21.92
C TRP A 176 -11.69 16.37 22.25
N ASP A 177 -12.87 16.94 22.04
CA ASP A 177 -13.14 18.35 22.31
C ASP A 177 -13.00 18.68 23.82
N ASN A 178 -13.35 17.75 24.71
CA ASN A 178 -13.13 17.90 26.17
C ASN A 178 -11.67 17.68 26.61
N PHE A 179 -10.86 16.98 25.81
CA PHE A 179 -9.45 16.74 26.15
C PHE A 179 -8.56 17.92 25.71
N VAL A 180 -9.00 18.70 24.73
CA VAL A 180 -8.26 19.84 24.16
C VAL A 180 -8.64 21.19 24.81
N SER A 181 -9.72 21.24 25.59
CA SER A 181 -10.14 22.43 26.37
C SER A 181 -9.47 22.51 27.74
#